data_AF-A0A1M3FYU3-F1
#
_entry.id   AF-A0A1M3FYU3-F1
#
_cell.length_a   1.000
_cell.length_b   1.000
_cell.length_c   1.000
_cell.angle_alpha   90.00
_cell.angle_beta   90.00
_cell.angle_gamma   90.00
#
_symmetry.space_group_name_H-M   'P 1'
#
loop_
_entity.id
_entity.type
_entity.pdbx_description
1 polymer ?
#
loop_
_entity_poly.entity_id
_entity_poly.type
_entity_poly.pdbx_seq_one_letter_code
_entity_poly.pdbx_strand_id
1 'polypeptide(L)'
;MNAIGFEPSLYGEYGARELGVKINRGYFSEEISRYTKADIIFASEVLEHVTDPASFINLLKSGLNEEGVLILTTPDYKLLQRDMNNPSELALLSPGAHVVLFSEASLRKLLQKAGFSYIHVRNSGNSLVVACSVTEKDWSGHVDIEAALQHYYELLINQLPKESLAYTGVQYRLFRWYIDRGYYKGAQQLISNYPLPELPSLKEISDIHSLADFDRVEIACATLLYYYKGIYELNLQHNFSEAADCFENSYEMIKKKLLFKPESSVIEYSMLWLAKYHQALAVIYDQNRQYGKAILDEIIHFEKKESNSYLPFPDTQVLKLAKKLLETC
;
A
#
# COMPACT_ATOMS: atom_id res chain seq x y z
N MET A 1 10.34 17.43 17.11
CA MET A 1 11.26 17.41 15.94
C MET A 1 10.89 18.58 15.04
N ASN A 2 11.85 19.33 14.51
CA ASN A 2 11.57 20.39 13.54
C ASN A 2 11.73 19.80 12.13
N ALA A 3 10.67 19.81 11.33
CA ALA A 3 10.65 19.23 9.99
C ALA A 3 10.00 20.20 8.98
N ILE A 4 10.52 20.21 7.76
CA ILE A 4 10.00 20.96 6.61
C ILE A 4 10.01 20.00 5.41
N GLY A 5 8.87 19.87 4.73
CA GLY A 5 8.74 19.12 3.49
C GLY A 5 8.83 20.00 2.25
N PHE A 6 9.11 19.39 1.11
CA PHE A 6 9.11 20.01 -0.22
C PHE A 6 8.34 19.11 -1.18
N GLU A 7 7.21 19.60 -1.70
CA GLU A 7 6.34 18.85 -2.61
C GLU A 7 5.75 19.81 -3.65
N PRO A 8 6.15 19.74 -4.93
CA PRO A 8 5.74 20.70 -5.95
C PRO A 8 4.25 20.59 -6.36
N SER A 9 3.64 19.41 -6.20
CA SER A 9 2.25 19.17 -6.57
C SER A 9 1.27 19.72 -5.53
N LEU A 10 -0.02 19.67 -5.85
CA LEU A 10 -1.09 20.06 -4.92
C LEU A 10 -1.17 19.14 -3.69
N TYR A 11 -0.61 17.92 -3.76
CA TYR A 11 -0.57 17.01 -2.61
C TYR A 11 0.18 17.62 -1.42
N GLY A 12 1.19 18.46 -1.67
CA GLY A 12 1.92 19.18 -0.62
C GLY A 12 1.05 20.16 0.15
N GLU A 13 0.20 20.92 -0.56
CA GLU A 13 -0.75 21.85 0.07
C GLU A 13 -1.81 21.11 0.88
N TYR A 14 -2.37 20.03 0.33
CA TYR A 14 -3.34 19.19 1.04
C TYR A 14 -2.74 18.54 2.29
N GLY A 15 -1.56 17.94 2.15
CA GLY A 15 -0.85 17.30 3.26
C GLY A 15 -0.47 18.29 4.36
N ALA A 16 0.03 19.48 4.01
CA ALA A 16 0.33 20.52 5.00
C ALA A 16 -0.90 20.92 5.82
N ARG A 17 -2.03 21.12 5.14
CA ARG A 17 -3.29 21.52 5.76
C ARG A 17 -3.87 20.42 6.65
N GLU A 18 -3.90 19.18 6.16
CA GLU A 18 -4.52 18.06 6.88
C GLU A 18 -3.67 17.57 8.05
N LEU A 19 -2.35 17.51 7.88
CA LEU A 19 -1.42 17.00 8.92
C LEU A 19 -0.93 18.10 9.87
N GLY A 20 -1.20 19.38 9.58
CA GLY A 20 -0.71 20.49 10.38
C GLY A 20 0.82 20.63 10.37
N VAL A 21 1.47 20.20 9.29
CA VAL A 21 2.94 20.22 9.13
C VAL A 21 3.38 21.22 8.07
N LYS A 22 4.63 21.68 8.17
CA LYS A 22 5.20 22.60 7.18
C LYS A 22 5.62 21.84 5.93
N ILE A 23 4.92 22.07 4.82
CA ILE A 23 5.32 21.60 3.49
C ILE A 23 5.34 22.82 2.56
N ASN A 24 6.51 23.09 1.99
CA ASN A 24 6.65 24.11 0.98
C ASN A 24 6.24 23.53 -0.37
N ARG A 25 5.35 24.24 -1.07
CA ARG A 25 5.02 23.87 -2.44
C ARG A 25 6.13 24.29 -3.39
N GLY A 26 6.99 23.34 -3.73
CA GLY A 26 8.14 23.55 -4.59
C GLY A 26 9.17 22.46 -4.42
N TYR A 27 10.21 22.52 -5.25
CA TYR A 27 11.35 21.63 -5.16
C TYR A 27 12.31 22.09 -4.06
N PHE A 28 12.98 21.13 -3.42
CA PHE A 28 14.21 21.43 -2.69
C PHE A 28 15.26 21.92 -3.70
N SER A 29 15.75 23.15 -3.52
CA SER A 29 16.60 23.83 -4.51
C SER A 29 18.00 24.09 -3.97
N GLU A 30 18.94 24.44 -4.85
CA GLU A 30 20.29 24.84 -4.44
C GLU A 30 20.28 26.01 -3.46
N GLU A 31 19.44 27.02 -3.69
CA GLU A 31 19.28 28.18 -2.82
C GLU A 31 18.90 27.74 -1.40
N ILE A 32 17.91 26.85 -1.27
CA ILE A 32 17.48 26.31 0.01
C ILE A 32 18.60 25.49 0.66
N SER A 33 19.28 24.64 -0.13
CA SER A 33 20.33 23.76 0.38
C SER A 33 21.49 24.52 1.03
N ARG A 34 21.85 25.70 0.50
CA ARG A 34 22.96 26.53 1.01
C ARG A 34 22.77 26.97 2.47
N TYR A 35 21.52 27.15 2.89
CA TYR A 35 21.18 27.57 4.25
C TYR A 35 20.67 26.41 5.11
N THR A 36 20.51 25.21 4.54
CA THR A 36 20.04 24.02 5.24
C THR A 36 21.20 23.27 5.87
N LYS A 37 21.01 22.82 7.12
CA LYS A 37 21.94 21.97 7.89
C LYS A 37 21.16 20.90 8.63
N ALA A 38 20.53 20.02 7.87
CA ALA A 38 19.65 18.99 8.42
C ALA A 38 20.44 17.82 8.99
N ASP A 39 19.96 17.28 10.12
CA ASP A 39 20.45 16.02 10.69
C ASP A 39 20.04 14.83 9.82
N ILE A 40 18.86 14.93 9.21
CA ILE A 40 18.30 13.91 8.32
C ILE A 40 17.66 14.60 7.13
N ILE A 41 18.00 14.13 5.93
CA ILE A 41 17.22 14.38 4.71
C ILE A 41 16.62 13.06 4.27
N PHE A 42 15.31 13.07 4.04
CA PHE A 42 14.56 11.91 3.58
C PHE A 42 13.91 12.22 2.22
N ALA A 43 14.16 11.38 1.22
CA ALA A 43 13.45 11.42 -0.05
C ALA A 43 12.92 10.02 -0.39
N SER A 44 11.60 9.88 -0.37
CA SER A 44 10.92 8.60 -0.64
C SER A 44 10.39 8.58 -2.05
N GLU A 45 10.80 7.61 -2.86
CA GLU A 45 10.30 7.40 -4.22
C GLU A 45 10.36 8.71 -5.07
N VAL A 46 11.53 9.36 -5.05
CA VAL A 46 11.80 10.59 -5.84
C VAL A 46 12.91 10.36 -6.86
N LEU A 47 13.92 9.57 -6.50
CA LEU A 47 15.18 9.47 -7.24
C LEU A 47 14.98 8.95 -8.67
N GLU A 48 14.06 8.00 -8.85
CA GLU A 48 13.67 7.39 -10.12
C GLU A 48 13.02 8.36 -11.09
N HIS A 49 12.45 9.46 -10.60
CA HIS A 49 11.82 10.50 -11.40
C HIS A 49 12.82 11.58 -11.87
N VAL A 50 14.04 11.59 -11.35
CA VAL A 50 15.03 12.64 -11.63
C VAL A 50 15.91 12.25 -12.82
N THR A 51 16.03 13.16 -13.78
CA THR A 51 16.83 12.97 -15.01
C THR A 51 18.35 12.98 -14.78
N ASP A 52 18.82 13.71 -13.75
CA ASP A 52 20.21 13.69 -13.30
C ASP A 52 20.30 13.31 -11.81
N PRO A 53 20.31 11.99 -11.51
CA PRO A 53 20.43 11.49 -10.14
C PRO A 53 21.72 11.94 -9.43
N ALA A 54 22.82 12.15 -10.15
CA ALA A 54 24.08 12.53 -9.54
C ALA A 54 24.01 13.97 -8.99
N SER A 55 23.49 14.90 -9.79
CA SER A 55 23.26 16.28 -9.34
C SER A 55 22.27 16.34 -8.19
N PHE A 56 21.20 15.54 -8.23
CA PHE A 56 20.22 15.48 -7.14
C PHE A 56 20.80 14.98 -5.83
N ILE A 57 21.58 13.90 -5.84
CA ILE A 57 22.24 13.40 -4.63
C ILE A 57 23.22 14.43 -4.06
N ASN A 58 23.96 15.14 -4.92
CA ASN A 58 24.87 16.20 -4.47
C ASN A 58 24.11 17.38 -3.84
N LEU A 59 22.94 17.74 -4.40
CA LEU A 59 22.05 18.75 -3.85
C LEU A 59 21.49 18.34 -2.47
N LEU A 60 21.06 17.09 -2.31
CA LEU A 60 20.61 16.60 -1.00
C LEU A 60 21.78 16.62 0.00
N LYS A 61 22.97 16.18 -0.43
CA LYS A 61 24.16 16.18 0.41
C LYS A 61 24.55 17.60 0.87
N SER A 62 24.42 18.63 0.03
CA SER A 62 24.78 20.02 0.42
C SER A 62 23.89 20.59 1.53
N GLY A 63 22.66 20.09 1.65
CA GLY A 63 21.72 20.45 2.72
C GLY A 63 21.94 19.70 4.04
N LEU A 64 22.77 18.66 4.07
CA LEU A 64 23.11 17.96 5.32
C LEU A 64 24.12 18.76 6.15
N ASN A 65 24.08 18.54 7.46
CA ASN A 65 25.22 18.85 8.33
C ASN A 65 26.30 17.75 8.22
N GLU A 66 27.48 17.97 8.84
CA GLU A 66 28.63 17.05 8.73
C GLU A 66 28.32 15.63 9.26
N GLU A 67 27.44 15.55 10.25
CA GLU A 67 27.00 14.32 10.88
C GLU A 67 25.67 13.79 10.31
N GLY A 68 25.20 14.39 9.21
CA GLY A 68 23.87 14.19 8.68
C GLY A 68 23.72 12.85 7.96
N VAL A 69 22.48 12.37 7.93
CA VAL A 69 22.11 11.12 7.25
C VAL A 69 21.18 11.45 6.08
N LEU A 70 21.51 10.91 4.90
CA LEU A 70 20.59 10.83 3.79
C LEU A 70 19.86 9.48 3.81
N ILE A 71 18.53 9.53 3.86
CA ILE A 71 17.66 8.38 3.73
C ILE A 71 16.91 8.47 2.39
N LEU A 72 16.95 7.40 1.61
CA LEU A 72 16.31 7.34 0.29
C LEU A 72 15.47 6.07 0.17
N THR A 73 14.38 6.16 -0.58
CA THR A 73 13.74 4.97 -1.16
C THR A 73 13.61 5.12 -2.68
N THR A 74 13.65 3.99 -3.38
CA THR A 74 13.42 3.91 -4.83
C THR A 74 13.05 2.46 -5.17
N PRO A 75 12.30 2.19 -6.25
CA PRO A 75 11.96 0.82 -6.65
C PRO A 75 13.20 -0.04 -6.93
N ASP A 76 13.17 -1.32 -6.55
CA ASP A 76 14.24 -2.27 -6.89
C ASP A 76 13.97 -2.89 -8.27
N TYR A 77 14.74 -2.50 -9.29
CA TYR A 77 14.54 -3.03 -10.65
C TYR A 77 14.61 -4.57 -10.70
N LYS A 78 15.36 -5.20 -9.78
CA LYS A 78 15.55 -6.66 -9.79
C LYS A 78 14.25 -7.45 -9.61
N LEU A 79 13.18 -6.80 -9.16
CA LEU A 79 11.88 -7.42 -8.97
C LEU A 79 11.03 -7.49 -10.24
N LEU A 80 11.48 -6.88 -11.34
CA LEU A 80 10.84 -7.02 -12.64
C LEU A 80 10.96 -8.46 -13.17
N GLN A 81 9.82 -9.12 -13.37
CA GLN A 81 9.74 -10.50 -13.89
C GLN A 81 9.33 -10.56 -15.37
N ARG A 82 9.01 -9.40 -15.98
CA ARG A 82 8.57 -9.22 -17.38
C ARG A 82 7.16 -9.77 -17.65
N ASP A 83 6.30 -9.86 -16.64
CA ASP A 83 4.86 -10.07 -16.78
C ASP A 83 4.12 -8.73 -16.74
N MET A 84 3.81 -8.19 -17.92
CA MET A 84 3.10 -6.92 -18.07
C MET A 84 1.64 -6.95 -17.56
N ASN A 85 1.09 -8.14 -17.26
CA ASN A 85 -0.23 -8.27 -16.64
C ASN A 85 -0.18 -8.23 -15.12
N ASN A 86 1.01 -8.12 -14.53
CA ASN A 86 1.20 -7.97 -13.09
C ASN A 86 1.23 -6.47 -12.72
N PRO A 87 0.22 -5.96 -11.98
CA PRO A 87 0.20 -4.61 -11.41
C PRO A 87 1.51 -4.17 -10.76
N SER A 88 2.21 -5.09 -10.09
CA SER A 88 3.48 -4.78 -9.42
C SER A 88 4.55 -4.35 -10.42
N GLU A 89 4.56 -4.92 -11.62
CA GLU A 89 5.51 -4.53 -12.67
C GLU A 89 5.14 -3.21 -13.31
N LEU A 90 3.86 -2.97 -13.57
CA LEU A 90 3.38 -1.68 -14.08
C LEU A 90 3.69 -0.55 -13.10
N ALA A 91 3.45 -0.76 -11.80
CA ALA A 91 3.78 0.19 -10.74
C ALA A 91 5.30 0.45 -10.65
N LEU A 92 6.12 -0.61 -10.75
CA LEU A 92 7.57 -0.50 -10.70
C LEU A 92 8.13 0.21 -11.94
N LEU A 93 7.60 -0.07 -13.14
CA LEU A 93 8.02 0.58 -14.37
C LEU A 93 7.54 2.03 -14.46
N SER A 94 6.35 2.32 -13.92
CA SER A 94 5.64 3.61 -14.02
C SER A 94 5.93 4.34 -15.35
N PRO A 95 5.49 3.77 -16.49
CA PRO A 95 5.92 4.23 -17.81
C PRO A 95 5.65 5.72 -18.02
N GLY A 96 6.67 6.47 -18.43
CA GLY A 96 6.60 7.91 -18.62
C GLY A 96 6.88 8.74 -17.36
N ALA A 97 6.99 8.11 -16.19
CA ALA A 97 7.34 8.78 -14.92
C ALA A 97 8.68 8.33 -14.35
N HIS A 98 8.98 7.02 -14.29
CA HIS A 98 10.30 6.54 -13.87
C HIS A 98 11.28 6.66 -15.03
N VAL A 99 12.21 7.60 -14.91
CA VAL A 99 13.26 7.85 -15.91
C VAL A 99 14.46 6.94 -15.68
N VAL A 100 14.68 6.52 -14.43
CA VAL A 100 15.81 5.65 -14.04
C VAL A 100 15.33 4.56 -13.09
N LEU A 101 15.77 3.32 -13.32
CA LEU A 101 15.52 2.18 -12.42
C LEU A 101 16.82 1.72 -11.76
N PHE A 102 16.83 1.63 -10.43
CA PHE A 102 18.03 1.31 -9.67
C PHE A 102 18.07 -0.15 -9.23
N SER A 103 19.28 -0.72 -9.23
CA SER A 103 19.58 -1.86 -8.35
C SER A 103 20.35 -1.32 -7.16
N GLU A 104 20.43 -2.13 -6.12
CA GLU A 104 21.35 -1.88 -5.02
C GLU A 104 22.77 -1.55 -5.52
N ALA A 105 23.29 -2.29 -6.51
CA ALA A 105 24.65 -2.10 -7.00
C ALA A 105 24.85 -0.74 -7.70
N SER A 106 23.91 -0.30 -8.53
CA SER A 106 23.99 1.01 -9.20
C SER A 106 23.78 2.16 -8.22
N LEU A 107 22.85 2.00 -7.26
CA LEU A 107 22.58 2.99 -6.23
C LEU A 107 23.77 3.18 -5.28
N ARG A 108 24.42 2.10 -4.82
CA ARG A 108 25.64 2.18 -4.02
C ARG A 108 26.75 2.94 -4.75
N LYS A 109 26.96 2.66 -6.04
CA LYS A 109 27.98 3.36 -6.85
C LYS A 109 27.66 4.85 -6.98
N LEU A 110 26.39 5.22 -7.16
CA LEU A 110 25.97 6.62 -7.22
C LEU A 110 26.31 7.36 -5.92
N LEU A 111 25.95 6.77 -4.78
CA LEU A 111 26.16 7.36 -3.45
C LEU A 111 27.66 7.45 -3.09
N GLN A 112 28.44 6.42 -3.42
CA GLN A 112 29.91 6.45 -3.24
C GLN A 112 30.55 7.57 -4.05
N LYS A 113 30.12 7.78 -5.31
CA LYS A 113 30.63 8.87 -6.15
C LYS A 113 30.25 10.26 -5.61
N ALA A 114 29.10 10.38 -4.95
CA ALA A 114 28.72 11.58 -4.23
C ALA A 114 29.49 11.77 -2.91
N GLY A 115 30.36 10.82 -2.53
CA GLY A 115 31.23 10.90 -1.37
C GLY A 115 30.55 10.51 -0.05
N PHE A 116 29.57 9.61 -0.09
CA PHE A 116 29.09 8.88 1.09
C PHE A 116 29.96 7.65 1.33
N SER A 117 30.44 7.47 2.56
CA SER A 117 31.37 6.38 2.93
C SER A 117 30.66 5.21 3.59
N TYR A 118 29.60 5.49 4.35
CA TYR A 118 28.83 4.48 5.10
C TYR A 118 27.45 4.38 4.46
N ILE A 119 27.15 3.23 3.84
CA ILE A 119 25.93 3.02 3.06
C ILE A 119 25.29 1.70 3.46
N HIS A 120 24.11 1.79 4.04
CA HIS A 120 23.27 0.64 4.41
C HIS A 120 22.09 0.58 3.45
N VAL A 121 21.93 -0.55 2.77
CA VAL A 121 20.82 -0.81 1.87
C VAL A 121 20.07 -2.02 2.38
N ARG A 122 18.74 -1.95 2.39
CA ARG A 122 17.85 -3.08 2.66
C ARG A 122 16.71 -3.08 1.66
N ASN A 123 16.15 -4.24 1.39
CA ASN A 123 14.90 -4.37 0.65
C ASN A 123 13.71 -4.21 1.60
N SER A 124 12.65 -3.54 1.13
CA SER A 124 11.38 -3.41 1.82
C SER A 124 10.24 -3.48 0.80
N GLY A 125 9.59 -4.64 0.71
CA GLY A 125 8.62 -4.89 -0.36
C GLY A 125 9.28 -4.75 -1.73
N ASN A 126 8.75 -3.85 -2.56
CA ASN A 126 9.28 -3.60 -3.90
C ASN A 126 10.34 -2.48 -3.99
N SER A 127 10.71 -1.88 -2.86
CA SER A 127 11.65 -0.75 -2.81
C SER A 127 12.96 -1.11 -2.14
N LEU A 128 14.02 -0.45 -2.59
CA LEU A 128 15.26 -0.30 -1.84
C LEU A 128 15.09 0.81 -0.83
N VAL A 129 15.49 0.57 0.42
CA VAL A 129 15.60 1.60 1.45
C VAL A 129 17.08 1.77 1.78
N VAL A 130 17.57 2.99 1.65
CA VAL A 130 18.97 3.33 1.87
C VAL A 130 19.10 4.34 2.99
N ALA A 131 20.05 4.12 3.89
CA ALA A 131 20.56 5.13 4.80
C ALA A 131 22.07 5.29 4.55
N CYS A 132 22.53 6.52 4.37
CA CYS A 132 23.94 6.80 4.11
C CYS A 132 24.44 8.09 4.74
N SER A 133 25.74 8.09 5.08
CA SER A 133 26.42 9.18 5.76
C SER A 133 27.90 9.26 5.37
N VAL A 134 28.52 10.42 5.63
CA VAL A 134 29.96 10.62 5.45
C VAL A 134 30.73 10.05 6.65
N THR A 135 30.19 10.23 7.85
CA THR A 135 30.73 9.70 9.10
C THR A 135 30.07 8.39 9.50
N GLU A 136 30.76 7.59 10.31
CA GLU A 136 30.22 6.32 10.82
C GLU A 136 29.01 6.57 11.72
N LYS A 137 28.01 5.69 11.65
CA LYS A 137 26.79 5.77 12.46
C LYS A 137 26.48 4.41 13.06
N ASP A 138 26.02 4.43 14.30
CA ASP A 138 25.49 3.24 14.97
C ASP A 138 24.02 3.03 14.58
N TRP A 139 23.76 1.93 13.88
CA TRP A 139 22.42 1.51 13.44
C TRP A 139 21.88 0.34 14.27
N SER A 140 22.53 -0.02 15.39
CA SER A 140 22.14 -1.16 16.21
C SER A 140 20.84 -0.92 17.01
N GLY A 141 20.34 0.31 17.05
CA GLY A 141 19.09 0.67 17.70
C GLY A 141 17.91 -0.15 17.16
N HIS A 142 17.16 -0.76 18.07
CA HIS A 142 15.93 -1.48 17.76
C HIS A 142 14.72 -0.66 18.21
N VAL A 143 13.80 -0.42 17.29
CA VAL A 143 12.48 0.15 17.58
C VAL A 143 11.45 -0.87 17.16
N ASP A 144 10.47 -1.11 18.02
CA ASP A 144 9.26 -1.83 17.63
C ASP A 144 8.45 -0.92 16.69
N ILE A 145 8.74 -1.03 15.39
CA ILE A 145 8.13 -0.22 14.34
C ILE A 145 6.61 -0.42 14.34
N GLU A 146 6.14 -1.64 14.60
CA GLU A 146 4.73 -1.97 14.56
C GLU A 146 3.96 -1.30 15.71
N ALA A 147 4.51 -1.35 16.92
CA ALA A 147 3.95 -0.62 18.06
C ALA A 147 4.01 0.90 17.86
N ALA A 148 5.10 1.41 17.29
CA ALA A 148 5.25 2.83 16.98
C ALA A 148 4.23 3.31 15.93
N LEU A 149 3.99 2.52 14.88
CA LEU A 149 2.99 2.83 13.84
C LEU A 149 1.57 2.77 14.40
N GLN A 150 1.25 1.77 15.21
CA GLN A 150 -0.05 1.71 15.90
C GLN A 150 -0.29 2.97 16.71
N HIS A 151 0.65 3.32 17.59
CA HIS A 151 0.55 4.50 18.43
C HIS A 151 0.43 5.78 17.61
N TYR A 152 1.20 5.89 16.51
CA TYR A 152 1.11 7.02 15.59
C TYR A 152 -0.28 7.14 14.96
N TYR A 153 -0.87 6.05 14.48
CA TYR A 153 -2.21 6.07 13.89
C TYR A 153 -3.30 6.40 14.92
N GLU A 154 -3.20 5.91 16.16
CA GLU A 154 -4.13 6.22 17.25
C GLU A 154 -4.09 7.70 17.64
N LEU A 155 -2.90 8.32 17.63
CA LEU A 155 -2.79 9.76 17.84
C LEU A 155 -3.35 10.54 16.65
N LEU A 156 -3.03 10.12 15.42
CA LEU A 156 -3.34 10.88 14.23
C LEU A 156 -4.84 10.87 13.90
N ILE A 157 -5.54 9.75 14.09
CA ILE A 157 -6.98 9.67 13.81
C ILE A 157 -7.81 10.68 14.64
N ASN A 158 -7.31 11.08 15.81
CA ASN A 158 -7.92 12.09 16.67
C ASN A 158 -7.67 13.53 16.24
N GLN A 159 -6.69 13.76 15.36
CA GLN A 159 -6.25 15.09 14.94
C GLN A 159 -6.70 15.43 13.52
N LEU A 160 -6.99 14.42 12.70
CA LEU A 160 -7.37 14.61 11.31
C LEU A 160 -8.83 15.06 11.13
N PRO A 161 -9.12 15.91 10.13
CA PRO A 161 -10.50 16.18 9.72
C PRO A 161 -11.19 14.90 9.26
N LYS A 162 -12.39 14.60 9.76
CA LYS A 162 -13.11 13.35 9.45
C LYS A 162 -13.37 13.13 7.96
N GLU A 163 -13.58 14.22 7.23
CA GLU A 163 -13.86 14.20 5.79
C GLU A 163 -12.57 14.08 4.94
N SER A 164 -11.39 14.04 5.56
CA SER A 164 -10.12 13.97 4.83
C SER A 164 -9.79 12.56 4.34
N LEU A 165 -9.06 12.50 3.22
CA LEU A 165 -8.51 11.24 2.72
C LEU A 165 -7.48 10.65 3.70
N ALA A 166 -6.72 11.51 4.39
CA ALA A 166 -5.81 11.08 5.45
C ALA A 166 -6.56 10.35 6.57
N TYR A 167 -7.71 10.87 7.02
CA TYR A 167 -8.50 10.23 8.08
C TYR A 167 -8.95 8.84 7.67
N THR A 168 -9.51 8.71 6.46
CA THR A 168 -9.94 7.42 5.90
C THR A 168 -8.76 6.43 5.82
N GLY A 169 -7.61 6.89 5.34
CA GLY A 169 -6.40 6.08 5.23
C GLY A 169 -5.85 5.61 6.59
N VAL A 170 -5.86 6.48 7.61
CA VAL A 170 -5.42 6.13 8.97
C VAL A 170 -6.39 5.16 9.62
N GLN A 171 -7.70 5.43 9.53
CA GLN A 171 -8.74 4.55 10.05
C GLN A 171 -8.63 3.14 9.46
N TYR A 172 -8.50 3.02 8.14
CA TYR A 172 -8.29 1.75 7.45
C TYR A 172 -7.04 1.02 7.97
N ARG A 173 -5.88 1.71 8.03
CA ARG A 173 -4.61 1.08 8.46
C ARG A 173 -4.69 0.60 9.91
N LEU A 174 -5.29 1.39 10.80
CA LEU A 174 -5.44 1.02 12.20
C LEU A 174 -6.43 -0.14 12.38
N PHE A 175 -7.55 -0.13 11.64
CA PHE A 175 -8.50 -1.24 11.62
C PHE A 175 -7.84 -2.53 11.13
N ARG A 176 -7.17 -2.49 9.98
CA ARG A 176 -6.36 -3.60 9.46
C ARG A 176 -5.35 -4.08 10.48
N TRP A 177 -4.60 -3.17 11.12
CA TRP A 177 -3.57 -3.52 12.09
C TRP A 177 -4.13 -4.38 13.24
N TYR A 178 -5.33 -4.04 13.75
CA TYR A 178 -6.02 -4.83 14.77
C TYR A 178 -6.49 -6.19 14.23
N ILE A 179 -7.05 -6.23 13.03
CA ILE A 179 -7.55 -7.47 12.41
C ILE A 179 -6.42 -8.46 12.10
N ASP A 180 -5.32 -7.99 11.50
CA ASP A 180 -4.14 -8.82 11.14
C ASP A 180 -3.52 -9.51 12.37
N ARG A 181 -3.72 -8.94 13.57
CA ARG A 181 -3.20 -9.46 14.85
C ARG A 181 -4.22 -10.24 15.67
N GLY A 182 -5.46 -10.35 15.20
CA GLY A 182 -6.55 -10.95 15.97
C GLY A 182 -6.97 -10.14 17.21
N TYR A 183 -6.63 -8.86 17.27
CA TYR A 183 -6.99 -7.95 18.36
C TYR A 183 -8.39 -7.36 18.15
N TYR A 184 -9.39 -8.25 18.05
CA TYR A 184 -10.75 -7.92 17.62
C TYR A 184 -11.49 -6.96 18.56
N LYS A 185 -11.21 -6.98 19.87
CA LYS A 185 -11.78 -6.01 20.82
C LYS A 185 -11.32 -4.59 20.54
N GLY A 186 -10.04 -4.42 20.17
CA GLY A 186 -9.50 -3.13 19.75
C GLY A 186 -10.13 -2.65 18.44
N ALA A 187 -10.30 -3.56 17.47
CA ALA A 187 -11.04 -3.27 16.23
C ALA A 187 -12.47 -2.81 16.51
N GLN A 188 -13.19 -3.51 17.40
CA GLN A 188 -14.57 -3.15 17.79
C GLN A 188 -14.65 -1.77 18.46
N GLN A 189 -13.72 -1.46 19.38
CA GLN A 189 -13.64 -0.15 20.00
C GLN A 189 -13.33 0.95 18.99
N LEU A 190 -12.40 0.68 18.05
CA LEU A 190 -12.06 1.60 16.98
C LEU A 190 -13.28 1.96 16.15
N ILE A 191 -14.01 0.97 15.60
CA ILE A 191 -15.18 1.24 14.75
C ILE A 191 -16.34 1.88 15.52
N SER A 192 -16.45 1.65 16.83
CA SER A 192 -17.44 2.32 17.68
C SER A 192 -17.14 3.82 17.83
N ASN A 193 -15.87 4.19 17.93
CA ASN A 193 -15.45 5.58 18.08
C ASN A 193 -15.34 6.30 16.73
N TYR A 194 -14.95 5.56 15.70
CA TYR A 194 -14.69 6.02 14.35
C TYR A 194 -15.37 5.04 13.38
N PRO A 195 -16.68 5.22 13.09
CA PRO A 195 -17.39 4.34 12.17
C PRO A 195 -16.73 4.28 10.79
N LEU A 196 -16.60 3.09 10.23
CA LEU A 196 -16.09 2.89 8.88
C LEU A 196 -16.99 3.63 7.86
N PRO A 197 -16.43 4.10 6.73
CA PRO A 197 -17.25 4.72 5.68
C PRO A 197 -18.29 3.73 5.16
N GLU A 198 -19.43 4.27 4.72
CA GLU A 198 -20.39 3.49 3.93
C GLU A 198 -19.72 3.08 2.63
N LEU A 199 -19.81 1.80 2.26
CA LEU A 199 -19.15 1.25 1.09
C LEU A 199 -20.17 0.98 -0.03
N PRO A 200 -19.76 1.05 -1.32
CA PRO A 200 -20.70 0.91 -2.44
C PRO A 200 -21.30 -0.50 -2.53
N SER A 201 -22.62 -0.61 -2.61
CA SER A 201 -23.33 -1.89 -2.70
C SER A 201 -22.89 -2.73 -3.92
N LEU A 202 -23.16 -4.04 -3.89
CA LEU A 202 -22.86 -4.94 -5.01
C LEU A 202 -23.49 -4.46 -6.33
N LYS A 203 -24.68 -3.84 -6.25
CA LYS A 203 -25.35 -3.25 -7.40
C LYS A 203 -24.55 -2.08 -7.97
N GLU A 204 -24.13 -1.14 -7.12
CA GLU A 204 -23.31 0.00 -7.54
C GLU A 204 -21.98 -0.45 -8.12
N ILE A 205 -21.34 -1.48 -7.55
CA ILE A 205 -20.11 -2.08 -8.10
C ILE A 205 -20.38 -2.71 -9.48
N SER A 206 -21.50 -3.41 -9.62
CA SER A 206 -21.87 -4.09 -10.88
C SER A 206 -22.08 -3.08 -12.03
N ASP A 207 -22.68 -1.93 -11.71
CA ASP A 207 -22.99 -0.83 -12.64
C ASP A 207 -21.73 -0.04 -13.09
N ILE A 208 -20.53 -0.36 -12.57
CA ILE A 208 -19.27 0.22 -13.05
C ILE A 208 -18.92 -0.36 -14.41
N HIS A 209 -19.03 0.45 -15.46
CA HIS A 209 -18.72 0.06 -16.85
C HIS A 209 -17.57 0.86 -17.47
N SER A 210 -17.11 1.92 -16.80
CA SER A 210 -16.03 2.78 -17.26
C SER A 210 -15.17 3.28 -16.10
N LEU A 211 -14.00 3.84 -16.43
CA LEU A 211 -13.14 4.53 -15.46
C LEU A 211 -13.88 5.69 -14.78
N ALA A 212 -14.72 6.42 -15.51
CA ALA A 212 -15.49 7.53 -14.95
C ALA A 212 -16.56 7.06 -13.96
N ASP A 213 -17.16 5.89 -14.16
CA ASP A 213 -18.08 5.29 -13.18
C ASP A 213 -17.31 4.83 -11.94
N PHE A 214 -16.13 4.24 -12.15
CA PHE A 214 -15.26 3.82 -11.06
C PHE A 214 -14.85 5.01 -10.18
N ASP A 215 -14.40 6.11 -10.77
CA ASP A 215 -14.00 7.33 -10.04
C ASP A 215 -15.14 7.99 -9.25
N ARG A 216 -16.40 7.77 -9.63
CA ARG A 216 -17.58 8.30 -8.92
C ARG A 216 -17.96 7.48 -7.70
N VAL A 217 -17.68 6.18 -7.75
CA VAL A 217 -18.11 5.20 -6.76
C VAL A 217 -16.96 4.79 -5.84
N GLU A 218 -15.71 4.96 -6.28
CA GLU A 218 -14.53 4.59 -5.50
C GLU A 218 -14.42 5.42 -4.23
N ILE A 219 -14.41 4.71 -3.11
CA ILE A 219 -14.03 5.24 -1.80
C ILE A 219 -12.61 4.78 -1.51
N ALA A 220 -11.79 5.68 -0.97
CA ALA A 220 -10.40 5.37 -0.64
C ALA A 220 -10.31 4.11 0.22
N CYS A 221 -9.49 3.15 -0.21
CA CYS A 221 -9.29 1.84 0.44
C CYS A 221 -10.52 0.91 0.45
N ALA A 222 -11.62 1.19 -0.27
CA ALA A 222 -12.85 0.39 -0.25
C ALA A 222 -12.63 -1.10 -0.55
N THR A 223 -11.83 -1.39 -1.59
CA THR A 223 -11.43 -2.75 -2.01
C THR A 223 -10.93 -3.60 -0.83
N LEU A 224 -10.06 -3.00 -0.02
CA LEU A 224 -9.42 -3.63 1.13
C LEU A 224 -10.32 -3.59 2.36
N LEU A 225 -11.04 -2.48 2.59
CA LEU A 225 -11.97 -2.35 3.72
C LEU A 225 -13.05 -3.44 3.70
N TYR A 226 -13.60 -3.78 2.54
CA TYR A 226 -14.53 -4.91 2.40
C TYR A 226 -13.93 -6.21 2.94
N TYR A 227 -12.72 -6.53 2.52
CA TYR A 227 -12.05 -7.74 2.95
C TYR A 227 -11.85 -7.77 4.48
N TYR A 228 -11.31 -6.70 5.07
CA TYR A 228 -11.07 -6.67 6.52
C TYR A 228 -12.36 -6.63 7.34
N LYS A 229 -13.42 -5.99 6.82
CA LYS A 229 -14.77 -6.08 7.42
C LYS A 229 -15.27 -7.52 7.36
N GLY A 230 -15.09 -8.23 6.25
CA GLY A 230 -15.42 -9.65 6.14
C GLY A 230 -14.68 -10.52 7.17
N ILE A 231 -13.38 -10.29 7.38
CA ILE A 231 -12.61 -11.00 8.42
C ILE A 231 -13.13 -10.68 9.83
N TYR A 232 -13.49 -9.42 10.10
CA TYR A 232 -14.09 -9.01 11.36
C TYR A 232 -15.43 -9.72 11.61
N GLU A 233 -16.34 -9.75 10.62
CA GLU A 233 -17.64 -10.40 10.72
C GLU A 233 -17.50 -11.92 10.87
N LEU A 234 -16.58 -12.53 10.11
CA LEU A 234 -16.29 -13.97 10.14
C LEU A 234 -15.76 -14.43 11.49
N ASN A 235 -14.76 -13.72 12.04
CA ASN A 235 -14.00 -14.18 13.19
C ASN A 235 -14.53 -13.67 14.54
N LEU A 236 -15.08 -12.45 14.60
CA LEU A 236 -15.57 -11.87 15.86
C LEU A 236 -17.09 -11.98 15.98
N GLN A 237 -17.84 -11.54 14.97
CA GLN A 237 -19.31 -11.47 15.07
C GLN A 237 -19.98 -12.81 14.78
N HIS A 238 -19.26 -13.73 14.13
CA HIS A 238 -19.82 -14.98 13.59
C HIS A 238 -21.04 -14.73 12.67
N ASN A 239 -21.07 -13.57 12.01
CA ASN A 239 -22.08 -13.21 11.03
C ASN A 239 -21.62 -13.69 9.65
N PHE A 240 -21.83 -14.97 9.38
CA PHE A 240 -21.28 -15.62 8.20
C PHE A 240 -21.91 -15.11 6.89
N SER A 241 -23.19 -14.74 6.90
CA SER A 241 -23.84 -14.11 5.75
C SER A 241 -23.21 -12.76 5.41
N GLU A 242 -23.08 -11.85 6.38
CA GLU A 242 -22.46 -10.53 6.14
C GLU A 242 -20.98 -10.67 5.76
N ALA A 243 -20.27 -11.63 6.35
CA ALA A 243 -18.89 -11.92 5.97
C ALA A 243 -18.80 -12.34 4.50
N ALA A 244 -19.68 -13.25 4.04
CA ALA A 244 -19.74 -13.68 2.65
C ALA A 244 -20.01 -12.51 1.70
N ASP A 245 -20.96 -11.64 2.02
CA ASP A 245 -21.29 -10.45 1.24
C ASP A 245 -20.09 -9.48 1.18
N CYS A 246 -19.40 -9.26 2.30
CA CYS A 246 -18.19 -8.44 2.33
C CYS A 246 -17.09 -9.00 1.41
N PHE A 247 -16.86 -10.32 1.43
CA PHE A 247 -15.85 -10.94 0.57
C PHE A 247 -16.24 -10.93 -0.91
N GLU A 248 -17.53 -11.07 -1.24
CA GLU A 248 -18.04 -10.93 -2.60
C GLU A 248 -17.83 -9.51 -3.14
N ASN A 249 -18.22 -8.52 -2.36
CA ASN A 249 -18.03 -7.11 -2.71
C ASN A 249 -16.53 -6.78 -2.88
N SER A 250 -15.66 -7.32 -2.03
CA SER A 250 -14.21 -7.19 -2.19
C SER A 250 -13.74 -7.79 -3.52
N TYR A 251 -14.15 -9.02 -3.83
CA TYR A 251 -13.78 -9.70 -5.08
C TYR A 251 -14.23 -8.93 -6.31
N GLU A 252 -15.49 -8.48 -6.36
CA GLU A 252 -16.01 -7.75 -7.52
C GLU A 252 -15.39 -6.36 -7.65
N MET A 253 -15.20 -5.62 -6.55
CA MET A 253 -14.52 -4.32 -6.59
C MET A 253 -13.06 -4.45 -7.03
N ILE A 254 -12.35 -5.49 -6.58
CA ILE A 254 -10.97 -5.77 -7.02
C ILE A 254 -10.93 -6.04 -8.53
N LYS A 255 -11.88 -6.82 -9.08
CA LYS A 255 -11.95 -7.05 -10.53
C LYS A 255 -12.12 -5.75 -11.30
N LYS A 256 -13.02 -4.86 -10.85
CA LYS A 256 -13.22 -3.54 -11.47
C LYS A 256 -11.95 -2.69 -11.40
N LYS A 257 -11.28 -2.66 -10.23
CA LYS A 257 -10.04 -1.89 -10.06
C LYS A 257 -8.89 -2.43 -10.92
N LEU A 258 -8.73 -3.75 -11.01
CA LEU A 258 -7.74 -4.38 -11.89
C LEU A 258 -7.99 -4.07 -13.37
N LEU A 259 -9.26 -3.95 -13.78
CA LEU A 259 -9.61 -3.62 -15.15
C LEU A 259 -9.34 -2.15 -15.48
N PHE A 260 -9.72 -1.22 -14.60
CA PHE A 260 -9.70 0.21 -14.89
C PHE A 260 -8.47 0.97 -14.36
N LYS A 261 -7.80 0.46 -13.31
CA LYS A 261 -6.62 1.07 -12.67
C LYS A 261 -5.56 0.02 -12.26
N PRO A 262 -5.09 -0.84 -13.19
CA PRO A 262 -4.17 -1.94 -12.88
C PRO A 262 -2.89 -1.47 -12.18
N GLU A 263 -2.32 -0.33 -12.55
CA GLU A 263 -1.08 0.23 -11.99
C GLU A 263 -1.17 0.58 -10.50
N SER A 264 -2.39 0.80 -9.98
CA SER A 264 -2.64 1.12 -8.57
C SER A 264 -3.21 -0.06 -7.77
N SER A 265 -3.22 -1.26 -8.36
CA SER A 265 -3.90 -2.45 -7.84
C SER A 265 -2.95 -3.53 -7.33
N VAL A 266 -1.76 -3.14 -6.86
CA VAL A 266 -0.69 -4.07 -6.43
C VAL A 266 -1.15 -4.99 -5.29
N ILE A 267 -1.78 -4.42 -4.26
CA ILE A 267 -2.26 -5.19 -3.12
C ILE A 267 -3.48 -6.00 -3.53
N GLU A 268 -4.44 -5.37 -4.20
CA GLU A 268 -5.68 -5.98 -4.67
C GLU A 268 -5.43 -7.20 -5.56
N TYR A 269 -4.42 -7.16 -6.41
CA TYR A 269 -4.01 -8.29 -7.24
C TYR A 269 -3.75 -9.56 -6.42
N SER A 270 -3.05 -9.44 -5.29
CA SER A 270 -2.77 -10.56 -4.38
C SER A 270 -3.97 -11.00 -3.55
N MET A 271 -4.96 -10.13 -3.40
CA MET A 271 -6.12 -10.34 -2.54
C MET A 271 -7.33 -10.93 -3.29
N LEU A 272 -7.38 -10.83 -4.62
CA LEU A 272 -8.53 -11.24 -5.43
C LEU A 272 -9.03 -12.64 -5.07
N TRP A 273 -8.16 -13.65 -5.24
CA TRP A 273 -8.54 -15.04 -5.03
C TRP A 273 -8.69 -15.40 -3.55
N LEU A 274 -8.00 -14.67 -2.68
CA LEU A 274 -8.15 -14.81 -1.24
C LEU A 274 -9.54 -14.33 -0.78
N ALA A 275 -10.06 -13.25 -1.34
CA ALA A 275 -11.43 -12.79 -1.09
C ALA A 275 -12.45 -13.86 -1.54
N LYS A 276 -12.31 -14.40 -2.75
CA LYS A 276 -13.20 -15.45 -3.26
C LYS A 276 -13.17 -16.73 -2.40
N TYR A 277 -11.99 -17.13 -1.92
CA TYR A 277 -11.85 -18.25 -1.01
C TYR A 277 -12.57 -18.00 0.33
N HIS A 278 -12.41 -16.82 0.93
CA HIS A 278 -13.09 -16.49 2.18
C HIS A 278 -14.60 -16.33 2.01
N GLN A 279 -15.09 -15.90 0.83
CA GLN A 279 -16.51 -15.96 0.48
C GLN A 279 -17.01 -17.40 0.60
N ALA A 280 -16.33 -18.36 -0.05
CA ALA A 280 -16.73 -19.77 0.02
C ALA A 280 -16.75 -20.29 1.46
N LEU A 281 -15.70 -19.99 2.24
CA LEU A 281 -15.59 -20.40 3.64
C LEU A 281 -16.76 -19.87 4.48
N ALA A 282 -17.07 -18.57 4.35
CA ALA A 282 -18.17 -17.93 5.06
C ALA A 282 -19.53 -18.55 4.66
N VAL A 283 -19.78 -18.74 3.37
CA VAL A 283 -21.00 -19.41 2.85
C VAL A 283 -21.17 -20.83 3.39
N ILE A 284 -20.07 -21.59 3.51
CA ILE A 284 -20.09 -22.94 4.09
C ILE A 284 -20.45 -22.89 5.58
N TYR A 285 -19.89 -21.95 6.33
CA TYR A 285 -20.20 -21.75 7.75
C TYR A 285 -21.65 -21.29 7.97
N ASP A 286 -22.20 -20.53 7.02
CA ASP A 286 -23.62 -20.18 6.94
C ASP A 286 -24.53 -21.35 6.49
N GLN A 287 -24.00 -22.58 6.48
CA GLN A 287 -24.71 -23.82 6.14
C GLN A 287 -25.14 -23.96 4.68
N ASN A 288 -24.77 -23.04 3.79
CA ASN A 288 -25.03 -23.16 2.35
C ASN A 288 -23.87 -23.88 1.63
N ARG A 289 -23.64 -25.15 2.00
CA ARG A 289 -22.50 -25.95 1.49
C ARG A 289 -22.51 -26.10 -0.03
N GLN A 290 -23.69 -26.21 -0.64
CA GLN A 290 -23.79 -26.37 -2.09
C GLN A 290 -23.22 -25.15 -2.82
N TYR A 291 -23.60 -23.94 -2.38
CA TYR A 291 -23.09 -22.72 -3.00
C TYR A 291 -21.60 -22.52 -2.72
N GLY A 292 -21.16 -22.78 -1.48
CA GLY A 292 -19.74 -22.69 -1.14
C GLY A 292 -18.86 -23.64 -1.95
N LYS A 293 -19.30 -24.89 -2.19
CA LYS A 293 -18.61 -25.83 -3.09
C LYS A 293 -18.50 -25.30 -4.52
N ALA A 294 -19.57 -24.70 -5.04
CA ALA A 294 -19.55 -24.11 -6.38
C ALA A 294 -18.51 -22.97 -6.49
N ILE A 295 -18.36 -22.14 -5.46
CA ILE A 295 -17.32 -21.11 -5.42
C ILE A 295 -15.91 -21.73 -5.38
N LEU A 296 -15.71 -22.79 -4.58
CA LEU A 296 -14.42 -23.50 -4.55
C LEU A 296 -14.07 -24.13 -5.89
N ASP A 297 -15.05 -24.74 -6.57
CA ASP A 297 -14.86 -25.31 -7.90
C ASP A 297 -14.49 -24.24 -8.93
N GLU A 298 -15.08 -23.03 -8.86
CA GLU A 298 -14.71 -21.88 -9.70
C GLU A 298 -13.24 -21.49 -9.49
N ILE A 299 -12.76 -21.46 -8.25
CA ILE A 299 -11.35 -21.15 -7.92
C ILE A 299 -10.44 -22.25 -8.47
N ILE A 300 -10.75 -23.52 -8.22
CA ILE A 300 -9.88 -24.66 -8.56
C ILE A 300 -9.73 -24.84 -10.07
N HIS A 301 -10.83 -24.64 -10.81
CA HIS A 301 -10.90 -24.84 -12.25
C HIS A 301 -10.95 -23.52 -13.02
N PHE A 302 -10.41 -22.43 -12.43
CA PHE A 302 -10.38 -21.14 -13.10
C PHE A 302 -9.59 -21.21 -14.41
N GLU A 303 -10.22 -20.75 -15.48
CA GLU A 303 -9.61 -20.63 -16.81
C GLU A 303 -9.72 -19.20 -17.32
N LYS A 304 -8.64 -18.72 -17.96
CA LYS A 304 -8.65 -17.44 -18.65
C LYS A 304 -9.44 -17.54 -19.96
N LYS A 305 -10.33 -16.58 -20.14
CA LYS A 305 -11.13 -16.27 -21.33
C LYS A 305 -10.81 -14.83 -21.75
N GLU A 306 -11.25 -14.44 -22.93
CA GLU A 306 -11.03 -13.08 -23.44
C GLU A 306 -11.56 -12.01 -22.46
N SER A 307 -12.75 -12.24 -21.89
CA SER A 307 -13.43 -11.31 -20.97
C SER A 307 -12.80 -11.16 -19.59
N ASN A 308 -11.90 -12.06 -19.18
CA ASN A 308 -11.25 -12.04 -17.86
C ASN A 308 -9.73 -12.23 -17.95
N SER A 309 -9.16 -11.99 -19.14
CA SER A 309 -7.73 -12.20 -19.44
C SER A 309 -6.79 -11.40 -18.52
N TYR A 310 -7.26 -10.25 -18.03
CA TYR A 310 -6.58 -9.35 -17.09
C TYR A 310 -6.52 -9.87 -15.65
N LEU A 311 -7.31 -10.87 -15.28
CA LEU A 311 -7.27 -11.42 -13.92
C LEU A 311 -6.02 -12.29 -13.71
N PRO A 312 -5.42 -12.29 -12.50
CA PRO A 312 -4.42 -13.29 -12.14
C PRO A 312 -5.01 -14.69 -12.12
N PHE A 313 -4.15 -15.71 -12.25
CA PHE A 313 -4.51 -17.05 -11.82
C PHE A 313 -4.56 -17.12 -10.28
N PRO A 314 -5.41 -17.97 -9.69
CA PRO A 314 -5.35 -18.29 -8.27
C PRO A 314 -3.95 -18.75 -7.88
N ASP A 315 -3.41 -18.17 -6.81
CA ASP A 315 -2.08 -18.55 -6.34
C ASP A 315 -2.09 -19.98 -5.75
N THR A 316 -0.90 -20.57 -5.66
CA THR A 316 -0.74 -21.96 -5.20
C THR A 316 -1.24 -22.18 -3.78
N GLN A 317 -1.16 -21.18 -2.90
CA GLN A 317 -1.64 -21.31 -1.52
C GLN A 317 -3.17 -21.32 -1.49
N VAL A 318 -3.82 -20.39 -2.21
CA VAL A 318 -5.29 -20.36 -2.32
C VAL A 318 -5.82 -21.65 -2.94
N LEU A 319 -5.20 -22.16 -4.01
CA LEU A 319 -5.61 -23.45 -4.61
C LEU A 319 -5.51 -24.62 -3.62
N LYS A 320 -4.43 -24.66 -2.82
CA LYS A 320 -4.25 -25.70 -1.80
C LYS A 320 -5.32 -25.60 -0.70
N LEU A 321 -5.62 -24.38 -0.25
CA LEU A 321 -6.66 -24.13 0.75
C LEU A 321 -8.04 -24.51 0.21
N ALA A 322 -8.36 -24.11 -1.02
CA ALA A 322 -9.64 -24.40 -1.67
C ALA A 322 -9.88 -25.91 -1.82
N LYS A 323 -8.89 -26.65 -2.31
CA LYS A 323 -8.97 -28.12 -2.42
C LYS A 323 -9.17 -28.80 -1.06
N LYS A 324 -8.39 -28.38 -0.06
CA LYS A 324 -8.51 -28.92 1.30
C LYS A 324 -9.90 -28.63 1.90
N LEU A 325 -10.44 -27.44 1.71
CA LEU A 325 -11.76 -27.09 2.20
C LEU A 325 -12.84 -27.93 1.49
N LEU A 326 -12.75 -28.08 0.16
CA LEU A 326 -13.67 -28.89 -0.63
C LEU A 326 -13.74 -30.35 -0.17
N GLU A 327 -12.62 -30.95 0.22
CA GLU A 327 -12.54 -32.31 0.78
C GLU A 327 -13.28 -32.46 2.12
N THR A 328 -13.45 -31.36 2.86
CA THR A 328 -14.07 -31.38 4.21
C THR A 328 -15.56 -31.02 4.23
N CYS A 329 -16.13 -30.60 3.09
CA CYS A 329 -17.51 -30.10 2.98
C CYS A 329 -18.52 -31.18 2.57
#